data_AF-A0A2H6FZ23-F1
#
_entry.id   AF-A0A2H6FZ23-F1
#
_cell.length_a   1.000
_cell.length_b   1.000
_cell.length_c   1.000
_cell.angle_alpha   90.00
_cell.angle_beta   90.00
_cell.angle_gamma   90.00
#
_symmetry.space_group_name_H-M   'P 1'
#
loop_
_entity.id
_entity.type
_entity.pdbx_description
1 polymer ?
#
loop_
_entity_poly.entity_id
_entity_poly.type
_entity_poly.pdbx_seq_one_letter_code
_entity_poly.pdbx_strand_id
1 'polypeptide(L)'
;MNFGLFTAIVISRTVTDTQITWLLEPEHQLDNSKIDPPPPEYNLGGISGGPLISFFESENYISYYCLSGIVTEHPDYENNEFTIERLIAIRADVINEKGRIIFK
;
A
#
# COMPACT_ATOMS: atom_id res chain seq x y z
N MET A 1 -2.01 22.98 -2.71
CA MET A 1 -2.68 22.47 -1.49
C MET A 1 -2.45 20.98 -1.50
N ASN A 2 -1.62 20.47 -0.59
CA ASN A 2 -1.40 19.02 -0.46
C ASN A 2 -2.50 18.50 0.48
N PHE A 3 -3.38 17.64 -0.02
CA PHE A 3 -4.53 17.10 0.74
C PHE A 3 -4.12 15.97 1.71
N GLY A 4 -2.83 15.84 2.05
CA GLY A 4 -2.31 14.66 2.75
C GLY A 4 -2.36 13.40 1.87
N LEU A 5 -2.43 13.58 0.55
CA LEU A 5 -2.42 12.47 -0.40
C LEU A 5 -1.00 11.96 -0.54
N PHE A 6 -0.74 10.82 0.06
CA PHE A 6 0.49 10.07 -0.12
C PHE A 6 0.34 9.12 -1.32
N THR A 7 1.29 9.18 -2.25
CA THR A 7 1.40 8.20 -3.33
C THR A 7 2.81 7.64 -3.28
N ALA A 8 2.93 6.32 -3.18
CA ALA A 8 4.22 5.64 -3.30
C ALA A 8 4.12 4.52 -4.31
N ILE A 9 5.16 4.38 -5.11
CA ILE A 9 5.37 3.23 -5.98
C ILE A 9 6.33 2.32 -5.24
N VAL A 10 5.84 1.14 -4.89
CA VAL A 10 6.54 0.18 -4.04
C VAL A 10 6.39 -1.22 -4.63
N ILE A 11 7.37 -2.07 -4.37
CA ILE A 11 7.30 -3.48 -4.74
C ILE A 11 6.65 -4.24 -3.58
N SER A 12 5.60 -4.99 -3.87
CA SER A 12 4.99 -5.89 -2.88
C SER A 12 6.00 -6.92 -2.40
N ARG A 13 6.22 -7.02 -1.09
CA ARG A 13 7.16 -7.97 -0.48
C ARG A 13 6.54 -9.34 -0.27
N THR A 14 5.25 -9.39 0.07
CA THR A 14 4.53 -10.65 0.26
C THR A 14 3.10 -10.50 -0.21
N VAL A 15 2.63 -11.45 -1.01
CA VAL A 15 1.23 -11.57 -1.42
C VAL A 15 0.76 -12.95 -0.98
N THR A 16 -0.20 -13.00 -0.07
CA THR A 16 -0.84 -14.23 0.40
C THR A 16 -2.23 -14.35 -0.21
N ASP A 17 -2.98 -15.38 0.21
CA ASP A 17 -4.38 -15.55 -0.20
C ASP A 17 -5.28 -14.40 0.26
N THR A 18 -4.89 -13.67 1.30
CA THR A 18 -5.74 -12.63 1.92
C THR A 18 -5.07 -11.27 2.04
N GLN A 19 -3.73 -11.20 2.06
CA GLN A 19 -2.98 -10.00 2.38
C GLN A 19 -1.96 -9.64 1.31
N ILE A 20 -1.75 -8.35 1.15
CA ILE A 20 -0.63 -7.77 0.41
C ILE A 20 0.17 -6.96 1.43
N THR A 21 1.46 -7.26 1.53
CA THR A 21 2.39 -6.49 2.37
C THR A 21 3.42 -5.81 1.48
N TRP A 22 3.71 -4.55 1.78
CA TRP A 22 4.84 -3.83 1.21
C TRP A 22 5.63 -3.13 2.30
N LEU A 23 6.87 -2.81 1.95
CA LEU A 23 7.74 -1.98 2.75
C LEU A 23 7.92 -0.67 1.98
N LEU A 24 7.78 0.44 2.68
CA LEU A 24 8.32 1.70 2.23
C LEU A 24 9.80 1.68 2.62
N GLU A 25 10.67 1.67 1.63
CA GLU A 25 12.12 1.65 1.83
C GLU A 25 12.64 2.93 1.20
N PRO A 26 12.89 3.98 2.01
CA PRO A 26 13.33 5.28 1.51
C PRO A 26 14.54 5.18 0.58
N GLU A 27 15.45 4.24 0.86
CA GLU A 27 16.64 3.94 0.06
C GLU A 27 16.35 3.38 -1.34
N HIS A 28 15.14 2.86 -1.57
CA HIS A 28 14.71 2.25 -2.84
C HIS A 28 13.73 3.13 -3.62
N GLN A 29 13.52 4.36 -3.18
CA GLN A 29 12.72 5.33 -3.92
C GLN A 29 13.42 5.74 -5.22
N LEU A 30 12.62 5.96 -6.27
CA LEU A 30 13.14 6.32 -7.58
C LEU A 30 13.68 7.75 -7.58
N ASP A 31 15.00 7.88 -7.79
CA ASP A 31 15.64 9.16 -8.05
C ASP A 31 14.96 9.86 -9.25
N ASN A 32 14.54 11.13 -9.06
CA ASN A 32 13.82 11.95 -10.05
C ASN A 32 12.35 11.56 -10.32
N SER A 33 11.72 10.84 -9.40
CA SER A 33 10.25 10.72 -9.39
C SER A 33 9.58 12.10 -9.36
N LYS A 34 8.48 12.28 -10.12
CA LYS A 34 7.62 13.48 -10.01
C LYS A 34 6.78 13.49 -8.72
N ILE A 35 6.77 12.38 -8.00
CA ILE A 35 6.09 12.18 -6.74
C ILE A 35 7.15 12.31 -5.65
N ASP A 36 7.02 13.34 -4.83
CA ASP A 36 7.90 13.55 -3.70
C ASP A 36 7.80 12.36 -2.74
N PRO A 37 8.94 11.91 -2.18
CA PRO A 37 8.90 10.89 -1.16
C PRO A 37 8.19 11.40 0.10
N PRO A 38 7.63 10.50 0.93
CA PRO A 38 7.14 10.91 2.23
C PRO A 38 8.31 11.45 3.06
N PRO A 39 8.06 12.44 3.94
CA PRO A 39 9.04 12.80 4.96
C PRO A 39 9.51 11.56 5.74
N PRO A 40 10.75 11.55 6.25
CA PRO A 40 11.19 10.50 7.18
C PRO A 40 10.20 10.40 8.35
N GLU A 41 9.88 9.17 8.77
CA GLU A 41 8.97 8.90 9.90
C GLU A 41 7.59 9.55 9.72
N TYR A 42 7.13 9.70 8.47
CA TYR A 42 5.83 10.31 8.20
C TYR A 42 4.72 9.55 8.91
N ASN A 43 3.94 10.26 9.72
CA ASN A 43 2.81 9.68 10.42
C ASN A 43 1.74 9.28 9.39
N LEU A 44 1.68 7.98 9.10
CA LEU A 44 0.69 7.35 8.25
C LEU A 44 -0.64 7.10 8.98
N GLY A 45 -0.84 7.71 10.14
CA GLY A 45 -2.09 7.69 10.89
C GLY A 45 -3.29 8.06 10.01
N GLY A 46 -4.28 7.18 9.97
CA GLY A 46 -5.52 7.41 9.24
C GLY A 46 -5.53 6.91 7.79
N ILE A 47 -4.45 6.27 7.30
CA ILE A 47 -4.47 5.65 5.97
C ILE A 47 -5.25 4.32 5.94
N SER A 48 -5.58 3.73 7.09
CA SER A 48 -6.42 2.53 7.16
C SER A 48 -7.77 2.79 6.48
N GLY A 49 -8.20 1.87 5.62
CA GLY A 49 -9.33 2.04 4.70
C GLY A 49 -8.93 2.65 3.34
N GLY A 50 -7.69 3.12 3.20
CA GLY A 50 -7.17 3.66 1.94
C GLY A 50 -7.00 2.58 0.85
N PRO A 51 -7.17 2.94 -0.43
CA PRO A 51 -7.04 2.00 -1.53
C PRO A 51 -5.57 1.74 -1.88
N LEU A 52 -5.22 0.46 -2.02
CA LEU A 52 -4.01 0.03 -2.70
C LEU A 52 -4.33 -0.19 -4.18
N ILE A 53 -3.78 0.67 -5.05
CA ILE A 53 -3.88 0.52 -6.50
C ILE A 53 -2.59 -0.10 -7.01
N SER A 54 -2.69 -1.19 -7.78
CA SER A 54 -1.52 -1.83 -8.39
C SER A 54 -1.58 -1.77 -9.92
N PHE A 55 -0.40 -1.79 -10.52
CA PHE A 55 -0.18 -1.80 -11.96
C PHE A 55 0.07 -3.25 -12.41
N PHE A 56 -0.67 -3.69 -13.42
CA PHE A 56 -0.57 -5.03 -13.98
C PHE A 56 -0.41 -4.97 -15.49
N GLU A 57 0.20 -6.01 -16.05
CA GLU A 57 0.25 -6.27 -17.48
C GLU A 57 -0.44 -7.60 -17.76
N SER A 58 -1.39 -7.61 -18.71
CA SER A 58 -2.03 -8.85 -19.19
C SER A 58 -1.11 -9.65 -20.11
N GLU A 59 -1.42 -10.92 -20.35
CA GLU A 59 -0.71 -11.76 -21.35
C GLU A 59 -0.66 -11.14 -22.76
N ASN A 60 -1.61 -10.26 -23.10
CA ASN A 60 -1.66 -9.55 -24.37
C ASN A 60 -0.95 -8.19 -24.34
N TYR A 61 -0.06 -7.94 -23.37
CA TYR A 61 0.70 -6.69 -23.21
C TYR A 61 -0.15 -5.43 -23.00
N ILE A 62 -1.37 -5.58 -22.51
CA ILE A 62 -2.21 -4.46 -22.07
C ILE A 62 -1.89 -4.16 -20.61
N SER A 63 -1.42 -2.93 -20.37
CA SER A 63 -1.18 -2.38 -19.04
C SER A 63 -2.44 -1.76 -18.44
N TYR A 64 -2.75 -2.08 -17.19
CA TYR A 64 -3.92 -1.55 -16.49
C TYR A 64 -3.66 -1.36 -14.99
N TYR A 65 -4.47 -0.49 -14.39
CA TYR A 65 -4.49 -0.28 -12.94
C TYR A 65 -5.72 -0.96 -12.34
N CYS A 66 -5.57 -1.56 -11.16
CA CYS A 66 -6.67 -2.21 -10.46
C CYS A 66 -6.61 -1.91 -8.96
N LEU A 67 -7.77 -1.89 -8.31
CA LEU A 67 -7.86 -1.93 -6.85
C LEU A 67 -7.42 -3.33 -6.39
N SER A 68 -6.25 -3.39 -5.75
CA SER A 68 -5.65 -4.65 -5.31
C SER A 68 -5.86 -4.92 -3.84
N GLY A 69 -6.06 -3.88 -3.02
CA GLY A 69 -6.35 -4.06 -1.61
C GLY A 69 -6.85 -2.83 -0.91
N ILE A 70 -7.23 -3.00 0.36
CA ILE A 70 -7.60 -1.95 1.29
C ILE A 70 -6.62 -2.01 2.47
N VAL A 71 -5.95 -0.90 2.76
CA VAL A 71 -4.99 -0.80 3.87
C VAL A 71 -5.69 -1.10 5.19
N THR A 72 -5.13 -2.00 6.00
CA THR A 72 -5.65 -2.33 7.33
C THR A 72 -4.65 -2.01 8.44
N GLU A 73 -3.36 -2.08 8.15
CA GLU A 73 -2.30 -1.80 9.11
C GLU A 73 -1.22 -0.92 8.47
N HIS A 74 -0.67 -0.04 9.29
CA HIS A 74 0.40 0.87 8.92
C HIS A 74 1.42 0.97 10.06
N PRO A 75 2.61 1.52 9.79
CA PRO A 75 3.64 1.71 10.80
C PRO A 75 3.16 2.70 11.87
N ASP A 76 3.52 2.46 13.13
CA ASP A 76 3.21 3.32 14.28
C ASP A 76 4.50 3.78 14.95
N TYR A 77 5.12 4.82 14.35
CA TYR A 77 6.40 5.36 14.81
C TYR A 77 6.32 6.00 16.19
N GLU A 78 5.13 6.44 16.63
CA GLU A 78 4.95 7.07 17.95
C GLU A 78 4.96 6.03 19.08
N ASN A 79 4.46 4.82 18.83
CA ASN A 79 4.31 3.80 19.88
C ASN A 79 5.25 2.59 19.74
N ASN A 80 6.11 2.53 18.70
CA ASN A 80 6.92 1.34 18.45
C ASN A 80 8.37 1.68 18.03
N GLU A 81 9.34 1.31 18.88
CA GLU A 81 10.78 1.55 18.67
C GLU A 81 11.34 0.82 17.43
N PHE A 82 10.66 -0.22 16.93
CA PHE A 82 11.05 -1.00 15.76
C PHE A 82 10.09 -0.82 14.59
N THR A 83 9.59 0.40 14.41
CA THR A 83 8.66 0.69 13.32
C THR A 83 9.35 0.56 11.96
N ILE A 84 9.27 -0.64 11.40
CA ILE A 84 9.53 -0.87 9.99
C ILE A 84 8.40 -0.17 9.23
N GLU A 85 8.71 0.51 8.12
CA GLU A 85 7.71 1.17 7.27
C GLU A 85 6.84 0.15 6.48
N ARG A 86 6.32 -0.85 7.19
CA ARG A 86 5.50 -1.93 6.68
C ARG A 86 4.05 -1.52 6.64
N LEU A 87 3.45 -1.75 5.49
CA LEU A 87 2.03 -1.55 5.25
C LEU A 87 1.40 -2.88 4.87
N ILE A 88 0.19 -3.10 5.39
CA ILE A 88 -0.59 -4.29 5.10
C ILE A 88 -1.93 -3.86 4.54
N ALA A 89 -2.31 -4.45 3.42
CA ALA A 89 -3.65 -4.37 2.88
C ALA A 89 -4.29 -5.76 2.83
N ILE A 90 -5.61 -5.80 3.04
CA ILE A 90 -6.42 -6.96 2.67
C ILE A 90 -6.70 -6.90 1.18
N ARG A 91 -6.56 -8.03 0.50
CA ARG A 91 -6.83 -8.12 -0.93
C ARG A 91 -8.26 -7.74 -1.26
N ALA A 92 -8.45 -6.93 -2.30
CA ALA A 92 -9.78 -6.46 -2.67
C ALA A 92 -10.71 -7.61 -3.12
N ASP A 93 -10.15 -8.67 -3.74
CA ASP A 93 -10.93 -9.82 -4.23
C ASP A 93 -11.44 -10.76 -3.13
N VAL A 94 -11.02 -10.54 -1.88
CA VAL A 94 -11.55 -11.25 -0.70
C VAL A 94 -12.50 -10.38 0.12
N ILE A 95 -12.89 -9.21 -0.37
CA ILE A 95 -13.85 -8.32 0.29
C ILE A 95 -15.17 -8.36 -0.49
N ASN A 96 -16.26 -8.73 0.18
CA ASN A 96 -17.58 -8.76 -0.45
C ASN A 96 -18.24 -7.37 -0.53
N GLU A 97 -19.43 -7.29 -1.13
CA GLU A 97 -20.18 -6.04 -1.33
C GLU A 97 -20.62 -5.37 -0.02
N LYS A 98 -20.53 -6.09 1.11
CA LYS A 98 -20.82 -5.58 2.46
C LYS A 98 -19.57 -5.15 3.21
N GLY A 99 -18.41 -5.13 2.55
CA GLY A 99 -17.14 -4.76 3.16
C GLY A 99 -16.58 -5.82 4.12
N ARG A 100 -17.00 -7.09 3.99
CA ARG A 100 -16.54 -8.19 4.86
C ARG A 100 -15.50 -9.05 4.16
N ILE A 101 -14.49 -9.45 4.92
CA ILE A 101 -13.47 -10.41 4.48
C ILE A 101 -14.11 -11.80 4.39
N ILE A 102 -13.98 -12.42 3.21
CA ILE A 102 -14.42 -13.78 2.95
C ILE A 102 -13.20 -14.67 2.74
N PHE A 103 -13.03 -15.67 3.60
CA PHE A 103 -12.02 -16.70 3.42
C PHE A 103 -12.51 -17.67 2.33
N LYS A 104 -11.70 -17.88 1.29
CA LYS A 104 -11.98 -18.87 0.25
C LYS A 104 -11.70 -20.27 0.75
#